data_AF-A0A9D2JGA2-F1
#
_entry.id   AF-A0A9D2JGA2-F1
#
_cell.length_a   1.000
_cell.length_b   1.000
_cell.length_c   1.000
_cell.angle_alpha   90.00
_cell.angle_beta   90.00
_cell.angle_gamma   90.00
#
_symmetry.space_group_name_H-M   'P 1'
#
loop_
_entity.id
_entity.type
_entity.pdbx_description
1 polymer ?
#
loop_
_entity_poly.entity_id
_entity_poly.type
_entity_poly.pdbx_seq_one_letter_code
_entity_poly.pdbx_strand_id
1 'polypeptide(L)'
;MSSTELLSLVEQYREAQQLIEAAQAELETIRAQVTAEMDRRGVAQMDVGTHRVRLHEVTTSRLDSKALRAAVPDLAARFIRQTTTRRFTVA
;
A
#
# COMPACT_ATOMS: atom_id res chain seq x y z
N MET A 1 -6.17 29.37 -14.37
CA MET A 1 -5.21 28.39 -14.90
C MET A 1 -5.50 28.14 -16.36
N SER A 2 -4.52 28.38 -17.21
CA SER A 2 -4.49 28.02 -18.62
C SER A 2 -4.09 26.56 -18.80
N SER A 3 -4.32 26.01 -20.00
CA SER A 3 -3.90 24.65 -20.35
C SER A 3 -2.39 24.45 -20.18
N THR A 4 -1.59 25.48 -20.44
CA THR A 4 -0.12 25.45 -20.28
C THR A 4 0.28 25.34 -18.82
N GLU A 5 -0.36 26.10 -17.93
CA GLU A 5 -0.10 26.03 -16.48
C GLU A 5 -0.51 24.66 -15.91
N LEU A 6 -1.61 24.08 -16.40
CA LEU A 6 -2.04 22.74 -16.00
C LEU A 6 -1.07 21.65 -16.47
N LEU A 7 -0.55 21.76 -17.69
CA LEU A 7 0.47 20.84 -18.21
C LEU A 7 1.72 20.86 -17.34
N SER A 8 2.22 22.05 -16.99
CA SER A 8 3.41 22.17 -16.13
C SER A 8 3.20 21.54 -14.75
N LEU A 9 2.01 21.70 -14.15
CA LEU A 9 1.69 21.05 -12.87
C LEU A 9 1.61 19.51 -12.99
N VAL A 10 1.09 19.00 -14.10
CA VAL A 10 1.05 17.56 -14.38
C VAL A 10 2.47 16.99 -14.55
N GLU A 11 3.35 17.70 -15.26
CA GLU A 11 4.75 17.30 -15.42
C GLU A 11 5.48 17.28 -14.07
N GLN A 12 5.39 18.35 -13.29
CA GLN A 12 5.95 18.42 -11.93
C GLN A 12 5.42 17.30 -11.04
N TYR A 13 4.13 16.97 -11.14
CA TYR A 13 3.54 15.86 -10.40
C TYR A 13 4.16 14.51 -10.79
N ARG A 14 4.39 14.26 -12.09
CA ARG A 14 5.01 13.02 -12.57
C ARG A 14 6.45 12.89 -12.11
N GLU A 15 7.22 13.97 -12.15
CA GLU A 15 8.60 13.98 -11.66
C GLU A 15 8.65 13.66 -10.16
N ALA A 16 7.81 14.30 -9.35
CA ALA A 16 7.70 14.01 -7.93
C ALA A 16 7.27 12.56 -7.67
N GLN A 17 6.35 12.01 -8.48
CA GLN A 17 5.92 10.62 -8.39
C GLN A 17 7.07 9.65 -8.67
N GLN A 18 7.89 9.90 -9.68
CA GLN A 18 9.06 9.07 -10.00
C GLN A 18 10.09 9.08 -8.87
N LEU A 19 10.34 10.24 -8.25
CA LEU A 19 11.24 10.36 -7.10
C LEU A 19 10.73 9.56 -5.89
N ILE A 20 9.43 9.61 -5.63
CA ILE A 20 8.80 8.83 -4.56
C ILE A 20 8.94 7.33 -4.84
N GLU A 21 8.66 6.89 -6.07
CA GLU A 21 8.76 5.48 -6.45
C GLU A 21 10.19 4.95 -6.29
N ALA A 22 11.19 5.72 -6.72
CA ALA A 22 12.60 5.38 -6.54
C ALA A 22 12.97 5.24 -5.04
N ALA A 23 12.57 6.21 -4.22
CA ALA A 23 12.81 6.18 -2.77
C ALA A 23 12.08 5.00 -2.08
N GLN A 24 10.87 4.67 -2.53
CA GLN A 24 10.12 3.52 -2.02
C GLN A 24 10.80 2.19 -2.37
N ALA A 25 11.34 2.05 -3.59
CA ALA A 25 12.08 0.87 -3.99
C ALA A 25 13.37 0.68 -3.16
N GLU A 26 14.07 1.78 -2.86
CA GLU A 26 15.23 1.76 -1.96
C GLU A 26 14.85 1.34 -0.54
N LEU A 27 13.79 1.94 0.02
CA LEU A 27 13.29 1.57 1.35
C LEU A 27 12.88 0.09 1.43
N GLU A 28 12.26 -0.45 0.39
CA GLU A 28 11.86 -1.86 0.34
C GLU A 28 13.08 -2.78 0.27
N THR A 29 14.13 -2.38 -0.46
CA THR A 29 15.40 -3.11 -0.51
C THR A 29 16.04 -3.17 0.88
N ILE A 30 16.10 -2.03 1.59
CA ILE A 30 16.64 -1.97 2.96
C ILE A 30 15.78 -2.80 3.92
N ARG A 31 14.45 -2.68 3.83
CA ARG A 31 13.51 -3.48 4.64
C ARG A 31 13.76 -4.98 4.44
N ALA A 32 13.87 -5.43 3.20
CA ALA A 32 14.12 -6.84 2.88
C ALA A 32 15.43 -7.35 3.48
N GLN A 33 16.50 -6.55 3.45
CA GLN A 33 17.76 -6.91 4.09
C GLN A 33 17.64 -7.04 5.61
N VAL A 34 16.95 -6.10 6.26
CA VAL A 34 16.71 -6.12 7.72
C VAL A 34 15.85 -7.32 8.10
N THR A 35 14.77 -7.59 7.37
CA THR A 35 13.90 -8.75 7.59
C THR A 35 14.66 -10.06 7.42
N ALA A 36 15.44 -10.21 6.34
CA ALA A 36 16.25 -11.41 6.12
C ALA A 36 17.25 -11.65 7.26
N GLU A 37 17.82 -10.60 7.83
CA GLU A 37 18.70 -10.71 8.99
C GLU A 37 17.94 -11.12 10.27
N MET A 38 16.73 -10.59 10.49
CA MET A 38 15.87 -11.03 11.60
C MET A 38 15.48 -12.51 11.47
N ASP A 39 15.14 -12.95 10.25
CA ASP A 39 14.78 -14.34 9.95
C ASP A 39 15.97 -15.28 10.16
N ARG A 40 17.17 -14.90 9.71
CA ARG A 40 18.42 -15.67 9.97
C ARG A 40 18.67 -15.86 11.46
N ARG A 41 18.34 -14.86 12.28
CA ARG A 41 18.47 -14.90 13.74
C ARG A 41 17.31 -15.62 14.43
N GLY A 42 16.20 -15.85 13.71
CA GLY A 42 14.98 -16.46 14.26
C GLY A 42 14.31 -15.60 15.33
N VAL A 43 14.43 -14.27 15.27
CA VAL A 43 13.89 -13.36 16.29
C VAL A 43 12.77 -12.49 15.73
N ALA A 44 11.67 -12.38 16.49
CA ALA A 44 10.57 -11.46 16.18
C ALA A 44 10.86 -10.00 16.62
N GLN A 45 11.88 -9.80 17.45
CA GLN A 45 12.29 -8.48 17.93
C GLN A 45 13.82 -8.40 18.08
N MET A 46 14.40 -7.27 17.69
CA MET A 46 15.83 -6.99 17.86
C MET A 46 16.04 -5.51 18.19
N ASP A 47 16.93 -5.23 19.14
CA ASP A 47 17.40 -3.88 19.43
C ASP A 47 18.70 -3.62 18.66
N VAL A 48 18.73 -2.52 17.90
CA VAL A 48 19.87 -2.09 17.08
C VAL A 48 20.21 -0.65 17.46
N GLY A 49 21.24 -0.49 18.29
CA GLY A 49 21.61 0.81 18.85
C GLY A 49 20.46 1.41 19.67
N THR A 50 19.93 2.55 19.22
CA THR A 50 18.80 3.25 19.84
C THR A 50 17.44 2.83 19.27
N HIS A 51 17.40 1.91 18.31
CA HIS A 51 16.19 1.51 17.60
C HIS A 51 15.74 0.10 17.97
N ARG A 52 14.42 -0.10 18.00
CA ARG A 52 13.80 -1.41 18.20
C ARG A 52 13.08 -1.85 16.94
N VAL A 53 13.51 -2.95 16.35
CA VAL A 53 12.92 -3.55 15.15
C VAL A 53 12.03 -4.72 15.56
N ARG A 54 10.84 -4.82 14.97
CA ARG A 54 9.87 -5.88 15.23
C ARG A 54 9.33 -6.44 13.92
N LEU A 55 9.31 -7.76 13.82
CA LEU A 55 8.70 -8.52 12.74
C LEU A 55 7.63 -9.41 13.37
N HIS A 56 6.37 -9.19 13.02
CA HIS A 56 5.25 -10.00 13.49
C HIS A 56 4.34 -10.34 12.31
N GLU A 57 3.85 -11.56 12.30
CA GLU A 57 2.86 -12.00 11.33
C GLU A 57 1.53 -11.32 11.63
N VAL A 58 0.95 -10.68 10.62
CA VAL A 58 -0.37 -10.06 10.72
C VAL A 58 -1.33 -10.86 9.84
N THR A 59 -2.22 -11.62 10.47
CA THR A 59 -3.32 -12.28 9.75
C THR A 59 -4.49 -11.31 9.65
N THR A 60 -4.91 -10.99 8.43
CA THR A 60 -6.13 -10.21 8.19
C THR A 60 -7.19 -11.08 7.54
N SER A 61 -8.39 -11.08 8.09
CA SER A 61 -9.54 -11.78 7.52
C SER A 61 -10.42 -10.78 6.79
N ARG A 62 -10.64 -10.98 5.50
CA ARG A 62 -11.56 -10.19 4.68
C ARG A 62 -12.70 -11.06 4.22
N LEU A 63 -13.90 -10.48 4.15
CA LEU A 63 -15.06 -11.15 3.59
C LEU A 63 -14.88 -11.30 2.07
N ASP A 64 -14.93 -12.54 1.57
CA ASP A 64 -15.00 -12.79 0.13
C ASP A 64 -16.39 -12.38 -0.40
N SER A 65 -16.48 -11.10 -0.75
CA SER A 65 -17.71 -10.50 -1.26
C SER A 65 -18.09 -11.06 -2.63
N LYS A 66 -17.16 -11.67 -3.38
CA LYS A 66 -17.43 -12.30 -4.67
C LYS A 66 -18.13 -13.64 -4.46
N ALA A 67 -17.57 -14.49 -3.60
CA ALA A 67 -18.20 -15.76 -3.22
C ALA A 67 -19.58 -15.53 -2.58
N LEU A 68 -19.71 -14.52 -1.73
CA LEU A 68 -20.99 -14.17 -1.10
C LEU A 68 -22.06 -13.78 -2.14
N ARG A 69 -21.74 -12.94 -3.11
CA ARG A 69 -22.67 -12.55 -4.19
C ARG A 69 -23.07 -13.74 -5.07
N ALA A 70 -22.15 -14.68 -5.29
CA ALA A 70 -22.43 -15.89 -6.07
C ALA A 70 -23.34 -16.87 -5.31
N ALA A 71 -23.16 -17.02 -4.00
CA ALA A 71 -23.93 -17.95 -3.19
C ALA A 71 -25.32 -17.41 -2.79
N VAL A 72 -25.43 -16.13 -2.44
CA VAL A 72 -26.65 -15.51 -1.91
C VAL A 72 -26.83 -14.07 -2.42
N PRO A 73 -27.18 -13.88 -3.71
CA PRO A 73 -27.22 -12.56 -4.34
C PRO A 73 -28.21 -11.59 -3.67
N ASP A 74 -29.41 -12.06 -3.32
CA ASP A 74 -30.45 -11.22 -2.70
C ASP A 74 -30.04 -10.73 -1.31
N LEU A 75 -29.37 -11.59 -0.54
CA LEU A 75 -28.84 -11.21 0.77
C LEU A 75 -27.68 -10.23 0.59
N ALA A 76 -26.73 -10.52 -0.31
CA ALA A 76 -25.60 -9.65 -0.57
C ALA A 76 -26.06 -8.23 -0.97
N ALA A 77 -27.08 -8.11 -1.81
CA ALA A 77 -27.63 -6.82 -2.23
C ALA A 77 -28.15 -5.97 -1.06
N ARG A 78 -28.73 -6.60 -0.03
CA ARG A 78 -29.27 -5.90 1.16
C ARG A 78 -28.19 -5.33 2.08
N PHE A 79 -26.96 -5.85 2.02
CA PHE A 79 -25.87 -5.49 2.93
C PHE A 79 -24.70 -4.79 2.23
N ILE A 80 -24.84 -4.42 0.94
CA ILE A 80 -23.83 -3.63 0.22
C ILE A 80 -24.12 -2.14 0.39
N ARG A 81 -23.17 -1.41 0.98
CA ARG A 81 -23.16 0.05 0.97
C ARG A 81 -22.33 0.56 -0.21
N GLN A 82 -22.95 1.34 -1.08
CA GLN A 82 -22.22 2.05 -2.14
C GLN A 82 -21.55 3.30 -1.54
N THR A 83 -20.25 3.44 -1.79
CA THR A 83 -19.47 4.64 -1.45
C THR A 83 -18.76 5.13 -2.70
N THR A 84 -18.99 6.38 -3.06
CA THR A 84 -18.31 7.02 -4.19
C THR A 84 -17.10 7.79 -3.69
N THR A 85 -15.92 7.46 -4.20
CA THR A 85 -14.68 8.22 -3.97
C THR A 85 -14.15 8.74 -5.30
N ARG A 86 -13.50 9.92 -5.28
CA ARG A 86 -12.79 10.45 -6.45
C ARG A 86 -11.31 10.13 -6.27
N ARG A 87 -10.70 9.50 -7.27
CA ARG A 87 -9.26 9.22 -7.30
C ARG A 87 -8.62 10.15 -8.31
N PHE A 88 -7.54 10.81 -7.90
CA PHE A 88 -6.64 11.52 -8.79
C PHE A 88 -5.61 10.53 -9.36
N THR A 89 -5.36 10.58 -10.66
CA THR A 89 -4.39 9.72 -11.34
C THR A 89 -3.84 10.48 -12.54
N VAL A 90 -2.52 10.40 -12.74
CA VAL A 90 -1.81 10.89 -13.91
C VAL A 90 -1.16 9.67 -14.56
N ALA A 91 -1.46 9.41 -15.84
CA ALA A 91 -0.98 8.26 -16.60
C ALA A 91 0.14 8.67 -17.55
#